data_AF-W9STT1-F1
#
_entry.id   AF-W9STT1-F1
#
_cell.length_a   1.000
_cell.length_b   1.000
_cell.length_c   1.000
_cell.angle_alpha   90.00
_cell.angle_beta   90.00
_cell.angle_gamma   90.00
#
_symmetry.space_group_name_H-M   'P 1'
#
loop_
_entity.id
_entity.type
_entity.pdbx_description
1 polymer ?
#
loop_
_entity_poly.entity_id
_entity_poly.type
_entity_poly.pdbx_seq_one_letter_code
_entity_poly.pdbx_strand_id
1 'polypeptide(L)'
;MNDVLMFHISSGSYRVLDIDYAYQALTLNDPHMSTCDAIMLGGKGNGFAVETWRSPYMTPAADNVFLLIGCSAQSPLFEGFPGKHLPCRNVSGMGCEEYYGCPAWDMLGHKSFGSMSGPGPLECCALSFDSIKTINLSKLECEGYSSAYSLAPLRVDGPSGWSYGIRVKYSVQGNDEFCRACEATGGTCGYGTDGIRQLCMCGTSNSTSNCDSSKQRFSFICSVLLNFFLLGPESPVITAHDEEPNSF
;
A
#
# COMPACT_ATOMS: atom_id res chain seq x y z
N MET A 1 17.78 -11.18 15.50
CA MET A 1 17.52 -10.68 14.13
C MET A 1 16.27 -9.82 14.23
N ASN A 2 16.35 -8.55 13.86
CA ASN A 2 15.15 -7.70 13.76
C ASN A 2 14.72 -7.74 12.30
N ASP A 3 13.78 -8.61 11.98
CA ASP A 3 13.26 -8.75 10.62
C ASP A 3 12.39 -7.52 10.31
N VAL A 4 12.97 -6.54 9.62
CA VAL A 4 12.27 -5.32 9.20
C VAL A 4 12.06 -5.39 7.69
N LEU A 5 10.82 -5.23 7.26
CA LEU A 5 10.49 -5.13 5.84
C LEU A 5 10.87 -3.74 5.32
N MET A 6 11.67 -3.70 4.25
CA MET A 6 12.15 -2.48 3.62
C MET A 6 11.60 -2.37 2.20
N PHE A 7 11.17 -1.17 1.84
CA PHE A 7 10.71 -0.81 0.50
C PHE A 7 11.77 0.06 -0.19
N HIS A 8 12.26 -0.42 -1.34
CA HIS A 8 13.33 0.25 -2.08
C HIS A 8 12.82 0.79 -3.42
N ILE A 9 13.06 2.08 -3.63
CA ILE A 9 12.81 2.82 -4.88
C ILE A 9 13.98 3.77 -5.13
N SER A 10 14.03 4.38 -6.32
CA SER A 10 15.10 5.29 -6.73
C SER A 10 15.26 6.51 -5.81
N SER A 11 14.18 6.96 -5.15
CA SER A 11 14.25 8.08 -4.20
C SER A 11 14.82 7.69 -2.84
N GLY A 12 14.80 6.40 -2.45
CA GLY A 12 15.30 5.99 -1.15
C GLY A 12 14.88 4.58 -0.70
N SER A 13 15.23 4.29 0.55
CA SER A 13 14.89 3.05 1.23
C SER A 13 14.04 3.35 2.45
N TYR A 14 12.82 2.85 2.46
CA TYR A 14 11.80 3.20 3.43
C TYR A 14 11.43 1.99 4.26
N ARG A 15 11.24 2.16 5.55
CA ARG A 15 10.74 1.09 6.41
C ARG A 15 9.24 0.93 6.16
N VAL A 16 8.78 -0.30 5.96
CA VAL A 16 7.35 -0.60 5.91
C VAL A 16 6.83 -0.68 7.34
N LEU A 17 5.90 0.22 7.68
CA LEU A 17 5.23 0.25 8.97
C LEU A 17 4.02 -0.69 9.00
N ASP A 18 3.24 -0.69 7.92
CA ASP A 18 1.99 -1.43 7.83
C ASP A 18 1.64 -1.78 6.38
N ILE A 19 0.93 -2.90 6.19
CA ILE A 19 0.38 -3.33 4.90
C ILE A 19 -1.10 -3.64 5.09
N ASP A 20 -1.93 -2.76 4.55
CA ASP A 20 -3.37 -2.91 4.53
C ASP A 20 -3.80 -3.59 3.24
N TYR A 21 -4.01 -4.90 3.30
CA TYR A 21 -4.46 -5.71 2.16
C TYR A 21 -5.89 -5.41 1.73
N ALA A 22 -6.76 -4.95 2.64
CA ALA A 22 -8.16 -4.66 2.34
C ALA A 22 -8.30 -3.38 1.52
N TYR A 23 -7.49 -2.36 1.85
CA TYR A 23 -7.46 -1.08 1.14
C TYR A 23 -6.32 -0.95 0.14
N GLN A 24 -5.55 -2.03 -0.05
CA GLN A 24 -4.38 -2.12 -0.93
C GLN A 24 -3.43 -0.93 -0.73
N ALA A 25 -3.09 -0.67 0.53
CA ALA A 25 -2.27 0.46 0.93
C ALA A 25 -1.10 0.00 1.79
N LEU A 26 0.02 0.68 1.66
CA LEU A 26 1.24 0.40 2.38
C LEU A 26 1.73 1.69 3.04
N THR A 27 2.05 1.63 4.33
CA THR A 27 2.50 2.81 5.08
C THR A 27 4.02 2.77 5.22
N LEU A 28 4.68 3.82 4.76
CA LEU A 28 6.14 3.93 4.73
C LEU A 28 6.64 4.95 5.75
N ASN A 29 7.79 4.66 6.36
CA ASN A 29 8.55 5.58 7.18
C ASN A 29 9.86 5.96 6.50
N ASP A 30 10.03 7.24 6.22
CA ASP A 30 11.30 7.84 5.81
C ASP A 30 12.09 8.30 7.05
N PRO A 31 13.31 7.81 7.30
CA PRO A 31 14.12 8.30 8.42
C PRO A 31 14.57 9.77 8.30
N HIS A 32 14.48 10.38 7.11
CA HIS A 32 14.85 11.76 6.85
C HIS A 32 13.64 12.71 6.81
N MET A 33 12.43 12.19 7.07
CA MET A 33 11.21 12.97 7.25
C MET A 33 11.15 13.56 8.66
N SER A 34 10.63 14.79 8.77
CA SER A 34 10.29 15.42 10.05
C SER A 34 8.96 14.91 10.59
N THR A 35 8.83 14.79 11.91
CA THR A 35 7.59 14.45 12.62
C THR A 35 7.31 15.48 13.71
N CYS A 36 6.21 15.32 14.45
CA CYS A 36 5.88 16.22 15.55
C CYS A 36 6.91 16.21 16.70
N ASP A 37 7.69 15.14 16.81
CA ASP A 37 8.67 14.95 17.89
C ASP A 37 10.12 15.19 17.44
N ALA A 38 10.38 15.22 16.13
CA ALA A 38 11.72 15.43 15.58
C ALA A 38 11.69 16.19 14.26
N ILE A 39 12.39 17.33 14.21
CA ILE A 39 12.59 18.09 12.98
C ILE A 39 13.91 17.68 12.30
N MET A 40 13.80 17.23 11.05
CA MET A 40 14.91 16.80 10.18
C MET A 40 15.12 17.84 9.08
N LEU A 41 16.20 18.61 9.17
CA LEU A 41 16.58 19.66 8.20
C LEU A 41 17.96 19.40 7.57
N GLY A 42 18.30 20.24 6.60
CA GLY A 42 19.62 20.29 5.96
C GLY A 42 19.72 19.43 4.71
N GLY A 43 18.61 19.16 4.01
CA GLY A 43 18.61 18.47 2.71
C GLY A 43 19.12 17.03 2.78
N LYS A 44 19.10 16.41 3.97
CA LYS A 44 19.61 15.04 4.16
C LYS A 44 18.75 13.96 3.49
N GLY A 45 17.51 14.28 3.12
CA GLY A 45 16.61 13.42 2.36
C GLY A 45 16.38 13.94 0.95
N ASN A 46 16.19 13.04 -0.02
CA ASN A 46 15.85 13.42 -1.40
C ASN A 46 14.35 13.71 -1.58
N GLY A 47 13.54 13.45 -0.55
CA GLY A 47 12.08 13.44 -0.63
C GLY A 47 11.55 12.08 -1.11
N PHE A 48 10.28 12.05 -1.48
CA PHE A 48 9.59 10.84 -1.94
C PHE A 48 9.11 10.98 -3.39
N ALA A 49 9.62 10.11 -4.25
CA ALA A 49 9.21 10.03 -5.66
C ALA A 49 9.19 8.58 -6.13
N VAL A 50 8.04 8.17 -6.67
CA VAL A 50 7.87 6.87 -7.33
C VAL A 50 8.34 6.96 -8.77
N GLU A 51 9.03 5.94 -9.27
CA GLU A 51 9.46 5.89 -10.66
C GLU A 51 8.28 5.84 -11.62
N THR A 52 8.41 6.48 -12.78
CA THR A 52 7.36 6.52 -13.80
C THR A 52 6.86 5.13 -14.18
N TRP A 53 7.75 4.13 -14.27
CA TRP A 53 7.38 2.76 -14.62
C TRP A 53 6.61 2.02 -13.50
N ARG A 54 6.74 2.44 -12.23
CA ARG A 54 5.99 1.89 -11.09
C ARG A 54 4.67 2.63 -10.85
N SER A 55 4.54 3.86 -11.35
CA SER A 55 3.34 4.68 -11.15
C SER A 55 1.99 4.01 -11.49
N PRO A 56 1.88 3.07 -12.46
CA PRO A 56 0.60 2.38 -12.70
C PRO A 56 0.20 1.41 -11.58
N TYR A 57 1.15 0.98 -10.74
CA TYR A 57 0.94 -0.03 -9.70
C TYR A 57 1.19 0.49 -8.29
N MET A 58 1.82 1.65 -8.18
CA MET A 58 2.16 2.27 -6.90
C MET A 58 2.01 3.77 -7.03
N THR A 59 1.09 4.32 -6.24
CA THR A 59 0.83 5.76 -6.22
C THR A 59 0.64 6.19 -4.78
N PRO A 60 1.26 7.31 -4.34
CA PRO A 60 0.91 7.92 -3.08
C PRO A 60 -0.60 8.12 -2.97
N ALA A 61 -1.14 7.78 -1.81
CA ALA A 61 -2.55 7.96 -1.53
C ALA A 61 -2.89 9.46 -1.47
N ALA A 62 -4.09 9.84 -1.92
CA ALA A 62 -4.52 11.23 -2.02
C ALA A 62 -4.74 11.91 -0.66
N ASP A 63 -4.89 11.12 0.41
CA ASP A 63 -5.03 11.58 1.79
C ASP A 63 -3.70 11.91 2.46
N ASN A 64 -2.57 11.66 1.78
CA ASN A 64 -1.28 12.18 2.25
C ASN A 64 -1.25 13.70 2.13
N VAL A 65 -0.90 14.33 3.24
CA VAL A 65 -0.52 15.74 3.30
C VAL A 65 0.98 15.80 3.46
N PHE A 66 1.61 16.60 2.61
CA PHE A 66 3.03 16.85 2.65
C PHE A 66 3.28 18.29 3.10
N LEU A 67 4.14 18.44 4.09
CA LEU A 67 4.57 19.73 4.61
C LEU A 67 6.02 19.94 4.21
N LEU A 68 6.26 20.87 3.29
CA LEU A 68 7.61 21.24 2.90
C LEU A 68 8.12 22.34 3.84
N ILE A 69 9.37 22.25 4.27
CA ILE A 69 9.95 23.08 5.32
C ILE A 69 11.18 23.81 4.79
N GLY A 70 11.26 25.12 5.02
CA GLY A 70 12.41 25.94 4.67
C GLY A 70 12.64 26.02 3.17
N CYS A 71 11.57 26.19 2.38
CA CYS A 71 11.71 26.35 0.94
C CYS A 71 12.22 27.75 0.57
N SER A 72 13.14 27.81 -0.38
CA SER A 72 13.63 29.06 -0.98
C SER A 72 12.48 29.87 -1.61
N ALA A 73 12.55 31.20 -1.51
CA ALA A 73 11.60 32.10 -2.18
C ALA A 73 11.65 31.99 -3.72
N GLN A 74 12.74 31.44 -4.28
CA GLN A 74 12.92 31.16 -5.70
C GLN A 74 12.50 29.72 -6.08
N SER A 75 12.01 28.93 -5.11
CA SER A 75 11.57 27.56 -5.35
C SER A 75 10.57 27.49 -6.52
N PRO A 76 10.69 26.49 -7.41
CA PRO A 76 9.69 26.20 -8.44
C PRO A 76 8.29 25.97 -7.86
N LEU A 77 8.19 25.68 -6.56
CA LEU A 77 6.92 25.57 -5.85
C LEU A 77 6.10 26.86 -5.90
N PHE A 78 6.76 28.01 -5.93
CA PHE A 78 6.13 29.33 -5.93
C PHE A 78 6.12 29.98 -7.33
N GLU A 79 6.51 29.24 -8.36
CA GLU A 79 6.56 29.72 -9.73
C GLU A 79 5.17 30.14 -10.22
N GLY A 80 5.09 31.33 -10.83
CA GLY A 80 3.81 31.95 -11.25
C GLY A 80 3.13 32.81 -10.18
N PHE A 81 3.48 32.66 -8.90
CA PHE A 81 3.00 33.50 -7.80
C PHE A 81 4.06 33.76 -6.73
N PRO A 82 5.21 34.36 -7.09
CA PRO A 82 6.28 34.66 -6.14
C PRO A 82 5.75 35.58 -5.02
N GLY A 83 5.86 35.12 -3.77
CA GLY A 83 5.46 35.87 -2.56
C GLY A 83 4.00 35.75 -2.13
N LYS A 84 3.15 34.94 -2.79
CA LYS A 84 1.76 34.70 -2.35
C LYS A 84 1.50 33.32 -1.77
N HIS A 85 2.47 32.39 -1.82
CA HIS A 85 2.34 31.00 -1.33
C HIS A 85 1.00 30.34 -1.72
N LEU A 86 0.47 30.68 -2.90
CA LEU A 86 -0.86 30.30 -3.35
C LEU A 86 -1.13 28.78 -3.40
N PRO A 87 -0.15 27.89 -3.65
CA PRO A 87 -0.44 26.46 -3.58
C PRO A 87 -0.57 25.95 -2.13
N CYS A 88 0.05 26.63 -1.17
CA CYS A 88 0.08 26.21 0.23
C CYS A 88 -1.29 26.41 0.87
N ARG A 89 -1.88 25.32 1.36
CA ARG A 89 -3.18 25.36 2.04
C ARG A 89 -3.23 24.30 3.11
N ASN A 90 -4.05 24.55 4.12
CA ASN A 90 -4.42 23.48 5.05
C ASN A 90 -5.20 22.40 4.28
N VAL A 91 -4.77 21.15 4.42
CA VAL A 91 -5.43 19.98 3.81
C VAL A 91 -5.94 19.09 4.92
N SER A 92 -7.26 18.89 4.98
CA SER A 92 -7.88 18.00 5.98
C SER A 92 -7.58 18.36 7.44
N GLY A 93 -7.38 19.65 7.76
CA GLY A 93 -7.01 20.11 9.11
C GLY A 93 -5.52 19.99 9.42
N MET A 94 -4.71 19.48 8.47
CA MET A 94 -3.27 19.44 8.54
C MET A 94 -2.69 20.63 7.77
N GLY A 95 -2.30 21.66 8.51
CA GLY A 95 -1.66 22.87 7.99
C GLY A 95 -0.36 23.19 8.73
N CYS A 96 0.36 24.17 8.19
CA CYS A 96 1.62 24.60 8.79
C CYS A 96 1.44 25.28 10.15
N GLU A 97 0.35 26.04 10.33
CA GLU A 97 0.01 26.67 11.61
C GLU A 97 -0.16 25.62 12.72
N GLU A 98 -0.91 24.56 12.44
CA GLU A 98 -1.05 23.45 13.37
C GLU A 98 0.29 22.74 13.56
N TYR A 99 1.05 22.50 12.49
CA TYR A 99 2.33 21.81 12.56
C TYR A 99 3.39 22.55 13.39
N TYR A 100 3.40 23.88 13.40
CA TYR A 100 4.28 24.67 14.28
C TYR A 100 3.95 24.50 15.77
N GLY A 101 2.76 23.99 16.11
CA GLY A 101 2.40 23.62 17.48
C GLY A 101 3.06 22.34 18.00
N CYS A 102 3.87 21.66 17.17
CA CYS A 102 4.60 20.47 17.58
C CYS A 102 5.77 20.77 18.53
N PRO A 103 6.00 19.92 19.56
CA PRO A 103 7.07 20.13 20.54
C PRO A 103 8.48 20.14 19.92
N ALA A 104 8.67 19.49 18.78
CA ALA A 104 9.95 19.50 18.08
C ALA A 104 10.38 20.91 17.62
N TRP A 105 9.43 21.81 17.35
CA TRP A 105 9.73 23.20 16.99
C TRP A 105 10.22 24.02 18.18
N ASP A 106 9.69 23.75 19.38
CA ASP A 106 10.15 24.38 20.62
C ASP A 106 11.63 24.01 20.91
N MET A 107 11.99 22.76 20.64
CA MET A 107 13.37 22.27 20.76
C MET A 107 14.30 22.89 19.72
N LEU A 108 13.80 23.20 18.52
CA LEU A 108 14.56 23.87 17.47
C LEU A 108 14.76 25.37 17.77
N GLY A 109 13.85 25.98 18.54
CA GLY A 109 14.20 27.16 19.31
C GLY A 109 13.05 28.06 19.76
N HIS A 110 13.02 28.25 21.07
CA HIS A 110 12.91 29.52 21.81
C HIS A 110 13.71 30.73 21.24
N LYS A 111 14.25 30.67 20.01
CA LYS A 111 15.10 31.69 19.39
C LYS A 111 14.65 32.19 18.01
N SER A 112 13.66 31.59 17.32
CA SER A 112 13.21 32.15 16.03
C SER A 112 11.92 32.96 16.10
N PHE A 113 11.15 32.85 17.19
CA PHE A 113 9.84 33.51 17.29
C PHE A 113 9.86 34.91 17.96
N GLY A 114 11.02 35.42 18.40
CA GLY A 114 11.06 36.66 19.21
C GLY A 114 12.28 37.59 19.09
N SER A 115 13.25 37.36 18.20
CA SER A 115 14.43 38.24 18.10
C SER A 115 14.72 38.60 16.66
N MET A 116 14.45 39.85 16.30
CA MET A 116 15.13 40.54 15.19
C MET A 116 16.62 40.16 15.21
N SER A 117 17.13 39.60 14.11
CA SER A 117 18.56 39.40 13.70
C SER A 117 18.91 37.99 13.16
N GLY A 118 17.93 37.12 12.86
CA GLY A 118 18.13 35.89 12.05
C GLY A 118 17.08 35.81 10.92
N PRO A 119 17.25 34.94 9.91
CA PRO A 119 16.20 34.73 8.91
C PRO A 119 14.93 34.28 9.65
N GLY A 120 13.77 34.80 9.23
CA GLY A 120 12.49 34.65 9.92
C GLY A 120 12.04 33.20 10.14
N PRO A 121 10.82 32.97 10.68
CA PRO A 121 10.30 31.62 10.86
C PRO A 121 10.44 30.82 9.55
N LEU A 122 11.02 29.63 9.63
CA LEU A 122 11.24 28.76 8.47
C LEU A 122 9.93 28.57 7.74
N GLU A 123 9.85 28.96 6.47
CA GLU A 123 8.59 28.88 5.74
C GLU A 123 8.16 27.43 5.55
N CYS A 124 6.93 27.12 5.98
CA CYS A 124 6.27 25.83 5.76
C CYS A 124 5.19 25.97 4.70
N CYS A 125 5.08 24.95 3.84
CA CYS A 125 4.01 24.84 2.85
C CYS A 125 3.34 23.47 2.92
N ALA A 126 2.05 23.45 3.29
CA ALA A 126 1.23 22.24 3.31
C ALA A 126 0.51 22.04 1.97
N LEU A 127 0.58 20.82 1.43
CA LEU A 127 0.09 20.47 0.10
C LEU A 127 -0.44 19.03 0.08
N SER A 128 -1.46 18.79 -0.75
CA SER A 128 -1.90 17.43 -1.12
C SER A 128 -0.98 16.85 -2.21
N PHE A 129 -0.85 15.52 -2.25
CA PHE A 129 -0.08 14.84 -3.30
C PHE A 129 -0.47 15.27 -4.72
N ASP A 130 -1.78 15.40 -5.00
CA ASP A 130 -2.29 15.77 -6.33
C ASP A 130 -1.75 17.10 -6.86
N SER A 131 -1.39 18.03 -5.96
CA SER A 131 -0.87 19.34 -6.32
C SER A 131 0.59 19.29 -6.75
N ILE A 132 1.39 18.40 -6.16
CA ILE A 132 2.85 18.39 -6.33
C ILE A 132 3.34 17.22 -7.19
N LYS A 133 2.58 16.11 -7.21
CA LYS A 133 2.82 14.84 -7.95
C LYS A 133 4.12 14.10 -7.62
N THR A 134 5.15 14.79 -7.15
CA THR A 134 6.48 14.26 -6.81
C THR A 134 7.15 15.18 -5.80
N ILE A 135 7.80 14.63 -4.78
CA ILE A 135 8.50 15.43 -3.76
C ILE A 135 9.98 15.21 -3.94
N ASN A 136 10.64 16.19 -4.53
CA ASN A 136 12.10 16.20 -4.70
C ASN A 136 12.63 17.45 -4.02
N LEU A 137 13.16 17.31 -2.80
CA LEU A 137 13.55 18.46 -1.97
C LEU A 137 14.63 19.30 -2.62
N SER A 138 15.61 18.66 -3.26
CA SER A 138 16.70 19.34 -3.97
C SER A 138 16.16 20.18 -5.14
N LYS A 139 15.20 19.65 -5.90
CA LYS A 139 14.56 20.38 -7.00
C LYS A 139 13.63 21.50 -6.51
N LEU A 140 13.00 21.29 -5.36
CA LEU A 140 12.10 22.24 -4.73
C LEU A 140 12.84 23.26 -3.85
N GLU A 141 14.16 23.15 -3.71
CA GLU A 141 14.99 24.03 -2.87
C GLU A 141 14.45 24.15 -1.42
N CYS A 142 14.04 23.02 -0.82
CA CYS A 142 13.55 22.97 0.56
C CYS A 142 14.53 22.26 1.48
N GLU A 143 14.64 22.71 2.74
CA GLU A 143 15.55 22.13 3.73
C GLU A 143 15.09 20.78 4.29
N GLY A 144 13.78 20.53 4.30
CA GLY A 144 13.19 19.32 4.83
C GLY A 144 11.73 19.15 4.41
N TYR A 145 11.14 18.01 4.81
CA TYR A 145 9.72 17.78 4.64
C TYR A 145 9.16 16.88 5.74
N SER A 146 7.84 16.93 5.89
CA SER A 146 7.03 16.01 6.67
C SER A 146 5.94 15.41 5.80
N SER A 147 5.43 14.24 6.20
CA SER A 147 4.24 13.63 5.60
C SER A 147 3.35 13.09 6.70
N ALA A 148 2.07 13.43 6.63
CA ALA A 148 1.06 13.00 7.57
C ALA A 148 -0.26 12.66 6.87
N TYR A 149 -1.07 11.85 7.54
CA TYR A 149 -2.41 11.46 7.10
C TYR A 149 -3.34 11.28 8.31
N SER A 150 -4.64 11.18 8.03
CA SER A 150 -5.67 10.95 9.04
C SER A 150 -6.55 9.77 8.63
N LEU A 151 -6.61 8.75 9.48
CA LEU A 151 -7.53 7.61 9.32
C LEU A 151 -8.80 7.91 10.12
N ALA A 152 -9.86 8.30 9.40
CA ALA A 152 -11.21 8.61 9.90
C ALA A 152 -11.38 10.01 10.56
N PRO A 153 -12.60 10.61 10.52
CA PRO A 153 -12.83 12.03 10.82
C PRO A 153 -12.93 12.33 12.33
N LEU A 154 -12.32 11.51 13.17
CA LEU A 154 -12.21 11.85 14.58
C LEU A 154 -11.29 13.07 14.68
N ARG A 155 -11.85 14.16 15.22
CA ARG A 155 -11.16 15.43 15.45
C ARG A 155 -9.76 15.14 15.96
N VAL A 156 -8.77 15.40 15.12
CA VAL A 156 -7.39 15.11 15.50
C VAL A 156 -6.98 16.20 16.48
N ASP A 157 -6.45 15.81 17.64
CA ASP A 157 -6.04 16.69 18.74
C ASP A 157 -4.76 17.48 18.38
N GLY A 158 -4.81 18.21 17.26
CA GLY A 158 -3.67 18.91 16.70
C GLY A 158 -2.63 17.98 16.09
N PRO A 159 -1.40 18.48 15.86
CA PRO A 159 -0.40 17.78 15.08
C PRO A 159 0.20 16.55 15.79
N SER A 160 0.15 16.50 17.12
CA SER A 160 0.58 15.33 17.90
C SER A 160 -0.33 14.11 17.70
N GLY A 161 -1.57 14.31 17.26
CA GLY A 161 -2.50 13.22 16.93
C GLY A 161 -2.42 12.76 15.48
N TRP A 162 -1.62 13.41 14.62
CA TRP A 162 -1.50 13.03 13.22
C TRP A 162 -0.74 11.71 13.07
N SER A 163 -1.10 10.93 12.05
CA SER A 163 -0.32 9.76 11.69
C SER A 163 0.79 10.19 10.72
N TYR A 164 2.05 10.09 11.15
CA TYR A 164 3.21 10.43 10.32
C TYR A 164 3.69 9.23 9.52
N GLY A 165 3.90 9.46 8.22
CA GLY A 165 4.27 8.41 7.27
C GLY A 165 3.69 8.69 5.89
N ILE A 166 4.14 7.91 4.91
CA ILE A 166 3.74 8.05 3.51
C ILE A 166 2.88 6.84 3.15
N ARG A 167 1.58 7.06 2.93
CA ARG A 167 0.68 6.01 2.44
C ARG A 167 0.83 5.84 0.93
N VAL A 168 1.12 4.64 0.47
CA VAL A 168 1.23 4.31 -0.94
C VAL A 168 0.19 3.27 -1.26
N LYS A 169 -0.75 3.60 -2.15
CA LYS A 169 -1.64 2.61 -2.73
C LYS A 169 -0.85 1.73 -3.67
N TYR A 170 -1.03 0.43 -3.57
CA TYR A 170 -0.48 -0.52 -4.51
C TYR A 170 -1.59 -1.25 -5.26
N SER A 171 -1.29 -1.69 -6.47
CA SER A 171 -2.12 -2.59 -7.25
C SER A 171 -1.29 -3.82 -7.59
N VAL A 172 -1.84 -4.98 -7.29
CA VAL A 172 -1.24 -6.24 -7.71
C VAL A 172 -1.77 -6.49 -9.12
N GLN A 173 -0.88 -6.54 -10.12
CA GLN A 173 -1.28 -6.97 -11.47
C GLN A 173 -1.57 -8.47 -11.53
N GLY A 174 -2.55 -8.92 -10.76
CA GLY A 174 -3.17 -10.21 -10.97
C GLY A 174 -4.02 -10.12 -12.23
N ASN A 175 -3.91 -11.12 -13.11
CA ASN A 175 -5.04 -11.42 -13.95
C ASN A 175 -6.06 -11.96 -12.95
N ASP A 176 -6.98 -11.13 -12.49
CA ASP A 176 -7.94 -11.54 -11.45
C ASP A 176 -8.63 -12.85 -11.85
N GLU A 177 -8.80 -13.09 -13.15
CA GLU A 177 -9.31 -14.35 -13.67
C GLU A 177 -8.43 -15.55 -13.32
N PHE A 178 -7.10 -15.43 -13.45
CA PHE A 178 -6.16 -16.49 -13.06
C PHE A 178 -6.21 -16.76 -11.55
N CYS A 179 -6.07 -15.70 -10.73
CA CYS A 179 -6.07 -15.89 -9.28
C CYS A 179 -7.43 -16.40 -8.78
N ARG A 180 -8.55 -15.88 -9.31
CA ARG A 180 -9.90 -16.39 -9.00
C ARG A 180 -10.04 -17.86 -9.39
N ALA A 181 -9.55 -18.27 -10.56
CA ALA A 181 -9.59 -19.68 -10.99
C ALA A 181 -8.71 -20.57 -10.08
N CYS A 182 -7.53 -20.10 -9.69
CA CYS A 182 -6.64 -20.81 -8.77
C CYS A 182 -7.30 -21.01 -7.40
N GLU A 183 -7.78 -19.92 -6.79
CA GLU A 183 -8.40 -19.90 -5.48
C GLU A 183 -9.70 -20.71 -5.44
N ALA A 184 -10.52 -20.63 -6.51
CA ALA A 184 -11.74 -21.45 -6.64
C ALA A 184 -11.46 -22.96 -6.61
N THR A 185 -10.27 -23.39 -7.04
CA THR A 185 -9.85 -24.79 -7.03
C THR A 185 -9.13 -25.21 -5.75
N GLY A 186 -8.99 -24.29 -4.78
CA GLY A 186 -8.31 -24.52 -3.50
C GLY A 186 -6.79 -24.31 -3.55
N GLY A 187 -6.28 -23.62 -4.58
CA GLY A 187 -4.87 -23.22 -4.67
C GLY A 187 -4.61 -21.82 -4.13
N THR A 188 -3.36 -21.53 -3.84
CA THR A 188 -2.92 -20.17 -3.49
C THR A 188 -2.29 -19.51 -4.71
N CYS A 189 -2.83 -18.36 -5.12
CA CYS A 189 -2.27 -17.59 -6.24
C CYS A 189 -0.98 -16.87 -5.82
N GLY A 190 0.02 -16.84 -6.70
CA GLY A 190 1.25 -16.09 -6.50
C GLY A 190 2.02 -15.89 -7.80
N TYR A 191 3.30 -15.52 -7.67
CA TYR A 191 4.23 -15.41 -8.79
C TYR A 191 5.38 -16.39 -8.59
N GLY A 192 5.94 -16.86 -9.71
CA GLY A 192 7.16 -17.64 -9.72
C GLY A 192 8.36 -16.82 -9.22
N THR A 193 9.52 -17.48 -9.12
CA THR A 193 10.77 -16.85 -8.68
C THR A 193 11.26 -15.72 -9.58
N ASP A 194 10.73 -15.61 -10.80
CA ASP A 194 11.02 -14.51 -11.72
C ASP A 194 10.15 -13.26 -11.46
N GLY A 195 9.16 -13.34 -10.56
CA GLY A 195 8.28 -12.23 -10.19
C GLY A 195 7.34 -11.75 -11.31
N ILE A 196 7.35 -12.44 -12.46
CA ILE A 196 6.63 -12.02 -13.67
C ILE A 196 5.55 -13.05 -14.01
N ARG A 197 5.85 -14.34 -13.90
CA ARG A 197 4.90 -15.41 -14.24
C ARG A 197 4.00 -15.74 -13.07
N GLN A 198 2.69 -15.73 -13.34
CA GLN A 198 1.67 -16.15 -12.39
C GLN A 198 1.74 -17.66 -12.16
N LEU A 199 1.61 -18.07 -10.90
CA LEU A 199 1.74 -19.44 -10.45
C LEU A 199 0.65 -19.76 -9.44
N CYS A 200 -0.04 -20.89 -9.64
CA CYS A 200 -1.04 -21.42 -8.74
C CYS A 200 -0.41 -22.54 -7.93
N MET A 201 -0.30 -22.35 -6.62
CA MET A 201 0.31 -23.33 -5.71
C MET A 201 -0.76 -24.29 -5.22
N CYS A 202 -0.75 -25.54 -5.71
CA CYS A 202 -1.76 -26.57 -5.45
C CYS A 202 -1.32 -27.54 -4.35
N GLY A 203 -0.61 -27.05 -3.33
CA GLY A 203 0.03 -27.88 -2.30
C GLY A 203 1.32 -28.51 -2.81
N THR A 204 1.26 -29.73 -3.37
CA THR A 204 2.46 -30.49 -3.77
C THR A 204 2.96 -30.17 -5.18
N SER A 205 2.18 -29.42 -5.96
CA SER A 205 2.53 -29.08 -7.35
C SER A 205 2.17 -27.64 -7.68
N ASN A 206 2.97 -27.03 -8.54
CA ASN A 206 2.70 -25.71 -9.08
C ASN A 206 2.01 -25.84 -10.44
N SER A 207 1.01 -25.00 -10.70
CA SER A 207 0.22 -24.97 -11.92
C SER A 207 0.23 -23.56 -12.53
N THR A 208 0.22 -23.46 -13.86
CA THR A 208 0.11 -22.19 -14.59
C THR A 208 -1.34 -21.84 -14.97
N SER A 209 -2.32 -22.58 -14.46
CA SER A 209 -3.76 -22.28 -14.66
C SER A 209 -4.57 -22.41 -13.37
N ASN A 210 -4.80 -23.63 -12.88
CA ASN A 210 -5.57 -23.93 -11.67
C ASN A 210 -5.19 -25.31 -11.08
N CYS A 211 -5.82 -25.70 -9.97
CA CYS A 211 -5.58 -26.96 -9.26
C CYS A 211 -6.54 -28.10 -9.62
N ASP A 212 -7.28 -28.00 -10.72
CA ASP A 212 -8.20 -29.07 -11.14
C ASP A 212 -7.50 -30.21 -11.90
N SER A 213 -6.32 -29.93 -12.46
CA SER A 213 -5.52 -30.92 -13.20
C SER A 213 -5.01 -32.08 -12.32
N SER A 214 -4.99 -31.94 -10.99
CA SER A 214 -4.65 -33.00 -10.04
C SER A 214 -5.86 -33.84 -9.60
N LYS A 215 -7.09 -33.32 -9.69
CA LYS A 215 -8.32 -34.07 -9.38
C LYS A 215 -8.71 -35.08 -10.47
N GLN A 216 -8.26 -34.86 -11.70
CA GLN A 216 -8.46 -35.77 -12.83
C GLN A 216 -7.76 -37.13 -12.63
N ARG A 217 -6.65 -37.19 -11.87
CA ARG A 217 -5.96 -38.47 -11.60
C ARG A 217 -6.69 -39.37 -10.61
N PHE A 218 -7.44 -38.81 -9.66
CA PHE A 218 -8.25 -39.60 -8.72
C PHE A 218 -9.61 -40.02 -9.32
N SER A 219 -10.15 -39.24 -10.26
CA SER A 219 -11.39 -39.60 -10.97
C SER A 219 -11.18 -40.77 -11.95
N PHE A 220 -10.03 -40.80 -12.66
CA PHE A 220 -9.71 -41.92 -13.55
C PHE A 220 -9.51 -43.25 -12.82
N ILE A 221 -9.02 -43.24 -11.58
CA ILE A 221 -8.86 -44.47 -10.78
C ILE A 221 -10.22 -45.00 -10.29
N CYS A 222 -11.18 -44.12 -10.00
CA CYS A 222 -12.54 -44.55 -9.61
C CYS A 222 -13.35 -45.08 -10.80
N SER A 223 -13.17 -44.51 -11.99
CA SER A 223 -13.88 -44.94 -13.21
C SER A 223 -13.41 -46.32 -13.74
N VAL A 224 -12.13 -46.67 -13.56
CA VAL A 224 -11.61 -47.99 -13.94
C VAL A 224 -12.09 -49.09 -12.97
N LEU A 225 -12.30 -48.76 -11.68
CA LEU A 225 -12.85 -49.70 -10.71
C LEU A 225 -14.37 -49.90 -10.87
N LEU A 226 -15.12 -48.89 -11.33
CA LEU A 226 -16.56 -49.03 -11.58
C LEU A 226 -16.87 -49.87 -12.83
N ASN A 227 -16.03 -49.82 -13.86
CA ASN A 227 -16.20 -50.62 -15.07
C ASN A 227 -15.88 -52.11 -14.90
N PHE A 228 -15.18 -52.51 -13.84
CA PHE A 228 -14.96 -53.94 -13.53
C PHE A 228 -16.14 -54.60 -12.83
N PHE A 229 -17.07 -53.82 -12.25
CA PHE A 229 -18.26 -54.34 -11.54
C PHE A 229 -19.58 -54.24 -12.34
N LEU A 230 -19.59 -53.57 -13.49
CA LEU A 230 -20.83 -53.28 -14.25
C LEU A 230 -20.94 -53.96 -15.63
N LEU A 231 -20.01 -54.85 -16.00
CA LEU A 231 -20.13 -55.69 -17.19
C LEU A 231 -20.13 -57.18 -16.81
N GLY A 232 -21.27 -57.63 -16.27
CA GLY A 232 -21.68 -59.02 -16.38
C GLY A 232 -22.85 -59.13 -17.37
N PRO A 233 -22.92 -60.22 -18.14
CA PRO A 233 -24.23 -60.73 -18.55
C PRO A 233 -24.41 -62.24 -18.28
N GLU A 234 -25.58 -62.55 -17.71
CA GLU A 234 -26.52 -63.63 -18.09
C GLU A 234 -26.10 -65.11 -17.86
N SER A 235 -26.87 -66.04 -17.27
CA SER A 235 -28.30 -66.24 -16.92
C SER A 235 -28.40 -67.51 -16.01
N PRO A 236 -29.55 -68.03 -15.48
CA PRO A 236 -30.97 -67.69 -15.72
C PRO A 236 -31.90 -67.56 -14.47
N VAL A 237 -33.03 -66.88 -14.71
CA VAL A 237 -34.44 -67.14 -14.30
C VAL A 237 -34.72 -68.00 -13.05
N ILE A 238 -35.42 -67.41 -12.05
CA ILE A 238 -36.62 -67.98 -11.39
C ILE A 238 -37.53 -66.82 -10.91
N THR A 239 -38.78 -66.80 -11.39
CA THR A 239 -39.90 -66.02 -10.86
C THR A 239 -40.49 -66.69 -9.62
N ALA A 240 -40.75 -65.91 -8.56
CA ALA A 240 -41.75 -66.23 -7.54
C ALA A 240 -42.32 -64.92 -6.99
N HIS A 241 -43.63 -64.75 -7.24
CA HIS A 241 -44.50 -63.77 -6.63
C HIS A 241 -44.54 -63.97 -5.10
N ASP A 242 -44.57 -62.88 -4.34
CA ASP A 242 -45.34 -62.85 -3.10
C ASP A 242 -45.97 -61.47 -2.88
N GLU A 243 -47.23 -61.55 -2.51
CA GLU A 243 -48.29 -60.57 -2.35
C GLU A 243 -48.44 -60.32 -0.85
N GLU A 244 -48.56 -59.07 -0.36
CA GLU A 244 -49.13 -58.82 0.98
C GLU A 244 -49.52 -57.34 1.18
N PRO A 245 -50.40 -57.01 2.15
CA PRO A 245 -51.67 -56.38 1.83
C PRO A 245 -51.81 -54.96 2.40
N ASN A 246 -52.70 -54.18 1.78
CA ASN A 246 -53.29 -53.01 2.42
C ASN A 246 -54.62 -53.41 3.06
N SER A 247 -54.79 -53.11 4.36
CA SER A 247 -56.11 -53.07 4.99
C SER A 247 -56.22 -51.85 5.91
N PHE A 248 -57.14 -50.96 5.52
CA PHE A 248 -58.01 -50.05 6.31
C PHE A 248 -57.48 -49.36 7.57
#